data_AF-A0A8J7ZI16-F1
#
_entry.id   AF-A0A8J7ZI16-F1
#
_cell.length_a   1.000
_cell.length_b   1.000
_cell.length_c   1.000
_cell.angle_alpha   90.00
_cell.angle_beta   90.00
_cell.angle_gamma   90.00
#
_symmetry.space_group_name_H-M   'P 1'
#
loop_
_entity.id
_entity.type
_entity.pdbx_description
1 polymer ?
#
loop_
_entity_poly.entity_id
_entity_poly.type
_entity_poly.pdbx_seq_one_letter_code
_entity_poly.pdbx_strand_id
1 'polypeptide(L)'
;MTDDSEDPNADVQYHVEVGPDDVSDAVLLPGNPERVDKIVDLWDDHEERAYHREYRTATGRYEGADISVTSTGIGSPSAAIAVEELARVGVETYVRVGSCGAIQPEMEVGDLVITTGAVRQEGTSDEYVREDYPAVADHEVVSALVAAAERLGYDYHTGLTMSADSFYAGQGRPGFEGFEAAGSTELVEALQDANVKNIEMEAAAILTLANVYDLRAGAICSVYANRVTGEFRTEGESRAAETASLAVKLLRKMDAAKAEAGVDHWHPGLDLD
;
A
#
# COMPACT_ATOMS: atom_id res chain seq x y z
N MET A 1 27.70 -10.66 -15.33
CA MET A 1 28.40 -9.36 -15.24
C MET A 1 27.26 -8.38 -15.10
N THR A 2 26.99 -7.93 -13.88
CA THR A 2 26.05 -6.84 -13.66
C THR A 2 26.71 -5.60 -14.26
N ASP A 3 26.04 -5.03 -15.25
CA ASP A 3 26.40 -3.73 -15.78
C ASP A 3 25.91 -2.74 -14.72
N ASP A 4 26.83 -2.29 -13.84
CA ASP A 4 26.50 -1.41 -12.71
C ASP A 4 26.09 -0.03 -13.27
N SER A 5 24.82 0.09 -13.68
CA SER A 5 24.24 1.29 -14.26
C SER A 5 23.22 1.89 -13.30
N GLU A 6 23.38 3.18 -12.98
CA GLU A 6 22.35 4.00 -12.32
C GLU A 6 21.37 4.63 -13.35
N ASP A 7 21.42 4.19 -14.61
CA ASP A 7 20.46 4.64 -15.63
C ASP A 7 19.06 4.14 -15.26
N PRO A 8 18.09 5.04 -14.99
CA PRO A 8 16.74 4.63 -14.67
C PRO A 8 16.07 3.88 -15.82
N ASN A 9 16.62 3.85 -17.04
CA ASN A 9 16.05 3.13 -18.19
C ASN A 9 16.78 1.80 -18.50
N ALA A 10 17.62 1.31 -17.58
CA ALA A 10 18.20 -0.02 -17.72
C ALA A 10 17.12 -1.11 -17.69
N ASP A 11 17.35 -2.25 -18.35
CA ASP A 11 16.39 -3.37 -18.37
C ASP A 11 16.16 -3.94 -16.97
N VAL A 12 17.18 -3.93 -16.11
CA VAL A 12 17.09 -4.31 -14.69
C VAL A 12 17.25 -3.04 -13.85
N GLN A 13 16.31 -2.83 -12.93
CA GLN A 13 16.26 -1.61 -12.13
C GLN A 13 17.27 -1.65 -10.98
N TYR A 14 17.84 -0.48 -10.64
CA TYR A 14 19.01 -0.40 -9.77
C TYR A 14 18.73 -0.73 -8.29
N HIS A 15 17.61 -0.28 -7.73
CA HIS A 15 17.30 -0.51 -6.31
C HIS A 15 16.58 -1.83 -6.09
N VAL A 16 15.55 -2.12 -6.89
CA VAL A 16 14.73 -3.34 -6.73
C VAL A 16 15.35 -4.58 -7.38
N GLU A 17 16.35 -4.42 -8.25
CA GLU A 17 17.07 -5.50 -8.97
C GLU A 17 16.15 -6.47 -9.73
N VAL A 18 15.05 -5.96 -10.30
CA VAL A 18 14.14 -6.73 -11.16
C VAL A 18 14.04 -6.12 -12.56
N GLY A 19 13.76 -6.97 -13.55
CA GLY A 19 13.41 -6.59 -14.92
C GLY A 19 11.95 -6.96 -15.29
N PRO A 20 11.52 -6.69 -16.53
CA PRO A 20 10.14 -6.91 -16.99
C PRO A 20 9.64 -8.34 -16.86
N ASP A 21 10.53 -9.34 -16.94
CA ASP A 21 10.17 -10.76 -16.86
C ASP A 21 10.10 -11.28 -15.41
N ASP A 22 10.49 -10.47 -14.42
CA ASP A 22 10.57 -10.89 -13.02
C ASP A 22 9.27 -10.65 -12.25
N VAL A 23 8.43 -9.70 -12.68
CA VAL A 23 7.24 -9.23 -11.95
C VAL A 23 5.96 -9.35 -12.77
N SER A 24 4.84 -9.49 -12.08
CA SER A 24 3.49 -9.39 -12.63
C SER A 24 3.09 -7.92 -12.78
N ASP A 25 2.12 -7.65 -13.66
CA ASP A 25 1.37 -6.39 -13.79
C ASP A 25 0.71 -5.87 -12.49
N ALA A 26 0.56 -6.72 -11.47
CA ALA A 26 0.06 -6.35 -10.14
C ALA A 26 1.02 -6.74 -9.02
N VAL A 27 1.33 -5.78 -8.13
CA VAL A 27 2.29 -5.95 -7.03
C VAL A 27 1.71 -5.55 -5.67
N LEU A 28 2.00 -6.36 -4.66
CA LEU A 28 1.77 -6.02 -3.25
C LEU A 28 3.00 -5.30 -2.68
N LEU A 29 2.79 -4.21 -1.94
CA LEU A 29 3.85 -3.37 -1.39
C LEU A 29 3.85 -3.36 0.15
N PRO A 30 4.45 -4.37 0.82
CA PRO A 30 4.69 -4.33 2.25
C PRO A 30 5.86 -3.41 2.61
N GLY A 31 5.83 -2.75 3.78
CA GLY A 31 6.99 -1.98 4.24
C GLY A 31 8.17 -2.86 4.67
N ASN A 32 7.92 -3.86 5.52
CA ASN A 32 8.96 -4.74 6.06
C ASN A 32 9.34 -5.85 5.05
N PRO A 33 10.62 -6.04 4.67
CA PRO A 33 11.07 -7.17 3.85
C PRO A 33 10.69 -8.56 4.39
N GLU A 34 10.64 -8.73 5.72
CA GLU A 34 10.24 -10.00 6.34
C GLU A 34 8.75 -10.31 6.15
N ARG A 35 7.92 -9.31 5.81
CA ARG A 35 6.49 -9.51 5.51
C ARG A 35 6.30 -10.21 4.16
N VAL A 36 7.30 -10.20 3.28
CA VAL A 36 7.26 -10.94 2.01
C VAL A 36 7.00 -12.42 2.27
N ASP A 37 7.70 -13.05 3.21
CA ASP A 37 7.51 -14.47 3.54
C ASP A 37 6.07 -14.76 3.98
N LYS A 38 5.50 -13.90 4.84
CA LYS A 38 4.12 -14.06 5.34
C LYS A 38 3.07 -13.91 4.24
N ILE A 39 3.35 -13.11 3.22
CA ILE A 39 2.46 -12.92 2.07
C ILE A 39 2.53 -14.15 1.17
N VAL A 40 3.73 -14.57 0.79
CA VAL A 40 3.91 -15.68 -0.16
C VAL A 40 3.55 -17.05 0.44
N ASP A 41 3.55 -17.19 1.76
CA ASP A 41 3.03 -18.37 2.47
C ASP A 41 1.51 -18.58 2.25
N LEU A 42 0.78 -17.55 1.81
CA LEU A 42 -0.64 -17.62 1.47
C LEU A 42 -0.89 -18.01 0.00
N TRP A 43 0.15 -18.06 -0.82
CA TRP A 43 0.06 -18.25 -2.27
C TRP A 43 0.14 -19.74 -2.67
N ASP A 44 -0.35 -20.07 -3.86
CA ASP A 44 -0.31 -21.42 -4.42
C ASP A 44 1.14 -21.86 -4.69
N ASP A 45 1.92 -20.93 -5.25
CA ASP A 45 3.35 -21.07 -5.54
C ASP A 45 4.01 -19.68 -5.65
N HIS A 46 5.32 -19.63 -5.43
CA HIS A 46 6.12 -18.42 -5.54
C HIS A 46 7.60 -18.73 -5.83
N GLU A 47 8.31 -17.73 -6.35
CA GLU A 47 9.76 -17.73 -6.52
C GLU A 47 10.31 -16.36 -6.09
N GLU A 48 11.37 -16.35 -5.28
CA GLU A 48 12.10 -15.12 -4.96
C GLU A 48 12.88 -14.66 -6.21
N ARG A 49 12.69 -13.40 -6.59
CA ARG A 49 13.27 -12.80 -7.80
C ARG A 49 14.51 -11.99 -7.49
N ALA A 50 14.44 -11.17 -6.45
CA ALA A 50 15.52 -10.29 -6.05
C ALA A 50 15.44 -9.95 -4.55
N TYR A 51 16.59 -9.65 -3.96
CA TYR A 51 16.64 -9.04 -2.63
C TYR A 51 17.85 -8.10 -2.53
N HIS A 52 17.57 -6.81 -2.62
CA HIS A 52 18.57 -5.76 -2.56
C HIS A 52 18.11 -4.60 -1.67
N ARG A 53 18.96 -4.20 -0.71
CA ARG A 53 18.62 -3.21 0.34
C ARG A 53 17.33 -3.59 1.09
N GLU A 54 16.34 -2.71 1.13
CA GLU A 54 15.00 -2.95 1.69
C GLU A 54 13.99 -3.54 0.68
N TYR A 55 14.41 -3.81 -0.57
CA TYR A 55 13.54 -4.29 -1.63
C TYR A 55 13.73 -5.79 -1.82
N ARG A 56 12.81 -6.57 -1.28
CA ARG A 56 12.73 -8.02 -1.47
C ARG A 56 11.52 -8.32 -2.33
N THR A 57 11.75 -8.98 -3.45
CA THR A 57 10.73 -9.25 -4.47
C THR A 57 10.51 -10.74 -4.66
N ALA A 58 9.26 -11.16 -4.69
CA ALA A 58 8.84 -12.50 -5.09
C ALA A 58 7.64 -12.43 -6.04
N THR A 59 7.54 -13.41 -6.93
CA THR A 59 6.46 -13.52 -7.91
C THR A 59 5.89 -14.93 -7.89
N GLY A 60 4.58 -15.05 -7.98
CA GLY A 60 3.87 -16.32 -7.80
C GLY A 60 2.41 -16.25 -8.25
N ARG A 61 1.59 -17.14 -7.69
CA ARG A 61 0.16 -17.20 -7.97
C ARG A 61 -0.67 -17.33 -6.70
N TYR A 62 -1.77 -16.59 -6.64
CA TYR A 62 -2.78 -16.72 -5.59
C TYR A 62 -4.12 -17.12 -6.20
N GLU A 63 -4.60 -18.32 -5.85
CA GLU A 63 -5.80 -18.94 -6.43
C GLU A 63 -5.81 -18.87 -7.98
N GLY A 64 -4.67 -19.15 -8.59
CA GLY A 64 -4.44 -19.14 -10.04
C GLY A 64 -4.22 -17.77 -10.69
N ALA A 65 -4.27 -16.67 -9.94
CA ALA A 65 -3.96 -15.33 -10.44
C ALA A 65 -2.47 -15.00 -10.25
N ASP A 66 -1.77 -14.61 -11.32
CA ASP A 66 -0.38 -14.13 -11.23
C ASP A 66 -0.31 -12.85 -10.38
N ILE A 67 0.69 -12.79 -9.50
CA ILE A 67 0.86 -11.69 -8.54
C ILE A 67 2.33 -11.58 -8.12
N SER A 68 2.78 -10.36 -7.86
CA SER A 68 4.10 -10.08 -7.27
C SER A 68 3.98 -9.39 -5.91
N VAL A 69 5.06 -9.42 -5.15
CA VAL A 69 5.21 -8.68 -3.91
C VAL A 69 6.61 -8.11 -3.86
N THR A 70 6.74 -6.82 -3.53
CA THR A 70 8.02 -6.12 -3.38
C THR A 70 7.99 -5.27 -2.12
N SER A 71 8.90 -5.52 -1.17
CA SER A 71 8.98 -4.66 0.01
C SER A 71 9.52 -3.27 -0.30
N THR A 72 9.09 -2.26 0.47
CA THR A 72 9.42 -0.85 0.19
C THR A 72 10.33 -0.21 1.23
N GLY A 73 10.61 -0.87 2.35
CA GLY A 73 11.16 -0.20 3.53
C GLY A 73 10.17 0.75 4.19
N ILE A 74 10.70 1.59 5.10
CA ILE A 74 9.93 2.58 5.86
C ILE A 74 10.13 3.96 5.24
N GLY A 75 9.02 4.63 5.00
CA GLY A 75 8.94 6.01 4.55
C GLY A 75 8.55 6.14 3.09
N SER A 76 7.94 7.28 2.81
CA SER A 76 7.54 7.66 1.46
C SER A 76 8.71 7.72 0.45
N PRO A 77 9.95 8.10 0.82
CA PRO A 77 11.07 8.12 -0.14
C PRO A 77 11.43 6.76 -0.74
N SER A 78 11.52 5.71 0.09
CA SER A 78 11.86 4.36 -0.39
C SER A 78 10.68 3.69 -1.10
N ALA A 79 9.44 3.96 -0.65
CA ALA A 79 8.24 3.55 -1.36
C ALA A 79 8.14 4.16 -2.75
N ALA A 80 8.52 5.44 -2.91
CA ALA A 80 8.55 6.09 -4.21
C ALA A 80 9.55 5.43 -5.17
N ILE A 81 10.74 5.04 -4.70
CA ILE A 81 11.72 4.28 -5.49
C ILE A 81 11.11 2.96 -5.99
N ALA A 82 10.43 2.21 -5.13
CA ALA A 82 9.78 0.97 -5.54
C ALA A 82 8.72 1.22 -6.63
N VAL A 83 7.85 2.22 -6.47
CA VAL A 83 6.81 2.55 -7.47
C VAL A 83 7.44 2.96 -8.80
N GLU A 84 8.43 3.86 -8.76
CA GLU A 84 9.20 4.32 -9.90
C GLU A 84 9.80 3.16 -10.71
N GLU A 85 10.57 2.31 -10.06
CA GLU A 85 11.29 1.23 -10.74
C GLU A 85 10.34 0.14 -11.23
N LEU A 86 9.33 -0.23 -10.43
CA LEU A 86 8.32 -1.21 -10.82
C LEU A 86 7.47 -0.72 -12.00
N ALA A 87 7.16 0.58 -12.09
CA ALA A 87 6.43 1.15 -13.23
C ALA A 87 7.21 0.98 -14.54
N ARG A 88 8.54 1.14 -14.50
CA ARG A 88 9.41 1.01 -15.67
C ARG A 88 9.51 -0.42 -16.19
N VAL A 89 9.30 -1.40 -15.33
CA VAL A 89 9.28 -2.83 -15.70
C VAL A 89 7.87 -3.35 -15.95
N GLY A 90 6.87 -2.46 -16.06
CA GLY A 90 5.53 -2.80 -16.56
C GLY A 90 4.50 -3.16 -15.49
N VAL A 91 4.75 -2.83 -14.21
CA VAL A 91 3.70 -2.93 -13.19
C VAL A 91 2.67 -1.82 -13.39
N GLU A 92 1.39 -2.19 -13.39
CA GLU A 92 0.27 -1.26 -13.61
C GLU A 92 -0.63 -1.09 -12.38
N THR A 93 -0.55 -2.03 -11.42
CA THR A 93 -1.41 -2.09 -10.24
C THR A 93 -0.63 -2.30 -8.95
N TYR A 94 -0.81 -1.40 -7.98
CA TYR A 94 -0.08 -1.40 -6.71
C TYR A 94 -1.03 -1.51 -5.52
N VAL A 95 -0.80 -2.47 -4.64
CA VAL A 95 -1.57 -2.58 -3.40
C VAL A 95 -0.63 -2.56 -2.20
N ARG A 96 -0.60 -1.43 -1.49
CA ARG A 96 0.16 -1.32 -0.25
C ARG A 96 -0.45 -2.22 0.84
N VAL A 97 0.40 -3.00 1.50
CA VAL A 97 0.03 -3.90 2.62
C VAL A 97 0.79 -3.50 3.88
N GLY A 98 0.17 -2.60 4.64
CA GLY A 98 0.79 -1.91 5.77
C GLY A 98 0.30 -2.36 7.14
N SER A 99 0.84 -1.68 8.14
CA SER A 99 0.33 -1.64 9.51
C SER A 99 0.14 -0.19 9.89
N CYS A 100 -0.83 0.12 10.76
CA CYS A 100 -1.14 1.50 11.11
C CYS A 100 -1.50 1.68 12.59
N GLY A 101 -1.50 2.94 13.01
CA GLY A 101 -2.16 3.37 14.25
C GLY A 101 -3.55 3.90 13.94
N ALA A 102 -4.59 3.21 14.39
CA ALA A 102 -5.96 3.72 14.37
C ALA A 102 -6.10 4.91 15.32
N ILE A 103 -6.90 5.89 14.91
CA ILE A 103 -7.17 7.08 15.71
C ILE A 103 -8.67 7.27 15.97
N GLN A 104 -9.56 6.42 15.47
CA GLN A 104 -10.98 6.51 15.76
C GLN A 104 -11.40 5.56 16.90
N PRO A 105 -12.34 5.96 17.77
CA PRO A 105 -12.72 5.18 18.95
C PRO A 105 -13.44 3.87 18.62
N GLU A 106 -14.08 3.76 17.46
CA GLU A 106 -14.80 2.56 17.01
C GLU A 106 -13.90 1.45 16.44
N MET A 107 -12.59 1.69 16.30
CA MET A 107 -11.67 0.78 15.64
C MET A 107 -10.93 -0.10 16.67
N GLU A 108 -10.75 -1.38 16.37
CA GLU A 108 -10.08 -2.32 17.26
C GLU A 108 -8.73 -2.78 16.69
N VAL A 109 -7.82 -3.24 17.55
CA VAL A 109 -6.57 -3.86 17.11
C VAL A 109 -6.89 -5.16 16.38
N GLY A 110 -6.34 -5.33 15.18
CA GLY A 110 -6.64 -6.44 14.28
C GLY A 110 -7.67 -6.13 13.19
N ASP A 111 -8.37 -5.00 13.27
CA ASP A 111 -9.19 -4.47 12.18
C ASP A 111 -8.32 -4.10 10.98
N LEU A 112 -8.94 -4.03 9.81
CA LEU A 112 -8.32 -3.54 8.58
C LEU A 112 -8.76 -2.09 8.30
N VAL A 113 -7.87 -1.32 7.68
CA VAL A 113 -8.18 0.02 7.15
C VAL A 113 -7.91 0.03 5.65
N ILE A 114 -8.96 0.21 4.86
CA ILE A 114 -8.90 0.35 3.40
C ILE A 114 -8.90 1.85 3.08
N THR A 115 -7.80 2.31 2.50
CA THR A 115 -7.57 3.72 2.21
C THR A 115 -8.35 4.13 0.96
N THR A 116 -9.17 5.17 1.08
CA THR A 116 -9.88 5.80 -0.05
C THR A 116 -9.16 7.05 -0.57
N GLY A 117 -8.36 7.68 0.29
CA GLY A 117 -7.46 8.78 -0.03
C GLY A 117 -6.53 9.05 1.15
N ALA A 118 -5.46 9.81 0.92
CA ALA A 118 -4.45 10.07 1.92
C ALA A 118 -4.18 11.55 2.17
N VAL A 119 -4.01 11.92 3.44
CA VAL A 119 -3.43 13.20 3.86
C VAL A 119 -1.92 13.12 3.64
N ARG A 120 -1.42 14.03 2.81
CA ARG A 120 -0.01 14.13 2.40
C ARG A 120 0.83 14.87 3.46
N GLN A 121 0.96 14.28 4.65
CA GLN A 121 1.79 14.82 5.74
C GLN A 121 3.26 14.33 5.63
N GLU A 122 3.75 14.23 4.39
CA GLU A 122 5.07 13.74 4.01
C GLU A 122 5.57 14.53 2.80
N GLY A 123 6.89 14.67 2.67
CA GLY A 123 7.51 15.56 1.70
C GLY A 123 7.85 14.91 0.36
N THR A 124 7.71 13.60 0.20
CA THR A 124 8.07 12.92 -1.06
C THR A 124 7.11 13.32 -2.15
N SER A 125 5.80 13.30 -1.90
CA SER A 125 4.82 13.69 -2.92
C SER A 125 4.93 15.16 -3.34
N ASP A 126 5.43 16.04 -2.47
CA ASP A 126 5.65 17.47 -2.78
C ASP A 126 6.74 17.70 -3.84
N GLU A 127 7.67 16.75 -3.99
CA GLU A 127 8.66 16.77 -5.07
C GLU A 127 8.06 16.45 -6.45
N TYR A 128 6.88 15.82 -6.48
CA TYR A 128 6.19 15.42 -7.70
C TYR A 128 5.08 16.40 -8.10
N VAL A 129 4.28 16.83 -7.13
CA VAL A 129 3.08 17.64 -7.36
C VAL A 129 2.88 18.65 -6.24
N ARG A 130 2.25 19.77 -6.58
CA ARG A 130 1.84 20.80 -5.61
C ARG A 130 1.02 20.23 -4.46
N GLU A 131 1.15 20.82 -3.27
CA GLU A 131 0.56 20.35 -1.99
C GLU A 131 -0.96 20.07 -2.03
N ASP A 132 -1.74 20.85 -2.79
CA ASP A 132 -3.20 20.68 -2.91
C ASP A 132 -3.62 19.63 -3.96
N TYR A 133 -2.67 18.93 -4.59
CA TYR A 133 -2.97 17.75 -5.39
C TYR A 133 -3.41 16.60 -4.46
N PRO A 134 -4.56 15.95 -4.72
CA PRO A 134 -5.09 14.94 -3.82
C PRO A 134 -4.42 13.58 -4.04
N ALA A 135 -4.03 12.89 -2.97
CA ALA A 135 -3.61 11.49 -3.03
C ALA A 135 -4.86 10.59 -2.91
N VAL A 136 -5.33 10.01 -4.01
CA VAL A 136 -6.59 9.25 -4.05
C VAL A 136 -6.37 7.82 -4.53
N ALA A 137 -7.01 6.87 -3.85
CA ALA A 137 -6.95 5.47 -4.25
C ALA A 137 -7.80 5.23 -5.49
N ASP A 138 -7.37 4.32 -6.35
CA ASP A 138 -8.16 3.87 -7.47
C ASP A 138 -9.42 3.14 -6.96
N HIS A 139 -10.56 3.50 -7.55
CA HIS A 139 -11.86 3.01 -7.11
C HIS A 139 -12.07 1.51 -7.35
N GLU A 140 -11.46 0.92 -8.39
CA GLU A 140 -11.51 -0.52 -8.64
C GLU A 140 -10.71 -1.25 -7.57
N VAL A 141 -9.52 -0.74 -7.21
CA VAL A 141 -8.69 -1.30 -6.13
C VAL A 141 -9.41 -1.25 -4.78
N VAL A 142 -10.04 -0.10 -4.46
CA VAL A 142 -10.86 0.02 -3.23
C VAL A 142 -12.02 -0.97 -3.26
N SER A 143 -12.74 -1.08 -4.36
CA SER A 143 -13.89 -1.99 -4.50
C SER A 143 -13.47 -3.45 -4.35
N ALA A 144 -12.33 -3.83 -4.93
CA ALA A 144 -11.79 -5.18 -4.82
C ALA A 144 -11.32 -5.50 -3.39
N LEU A 145 -10.68 -4.56 -2.69
CA LEU A 145 -10.29 -4.73 -1.29
C LEU A 145 -11.50 -4.88 -0.36
N VAL A 146 -12.55 -4.07 -0.57
CA VAL A 146 -13.80 -4.18 0.19
C VAL A 146 -14.45 -5.55 -0.04
N ALA A 147 -14.62 -5.95 -1.30
CA ALA A 147 -15.20 -7.25 -1.64
C ALA A 147 -14.37 -8.42 -1.10
N ALA A 148 -13.04 -8.30 -1.09
CA ALA A 148 -12.16 -9.32 -0.51
C ALA A 148 -12.33 -9.41 1.02
N ALA A 149 -12.34 -8.28 1.73
CA ALA A 149 -12.52 -8.24 3.18
C ALA A 149 -13.87 -8.84 3.59
N GLU A 150 -14.94 -8.51 2.87
CA GLU A 150 -16.28 -9.06 3.10
C GLU A 150 -16.35 -10.57 2.87
N ARG A 151 -15.72 -11.09 1.81
CA ARG A 151 -15.67 -12.53 1.52
C ARG A 151 -14.90 -13.31 2.58
N LEU A 152 -13.84 -12.71 3.10
CA LEU A 152 -12.99 -13.31 4.14
C LEU A 152 -13.60 -13.14 5.55
N GLY A 153 -14.63 -12.29 5.69
CA GLY A 153 -15.28 -12.02 6.97
C GLY A 153 -14.39 -11.25 7.94
N TYR A 154 -13.53 -10.38 7.42
CA TYR A 154 -12.66 -9.52 8.24
C TYR A 154 -13.31 -8.17 8.50
N ASP A 155 -13.25 -7.71 9.75
CA ASP A 155 -13.68 -6.36 10.13
C ASP A 155 -12.76 -5.31 9.50
N TYR A 156 -13.37 -4.31 8.86
CA TYR A 156 -12.64 -3.27 8.14
C TYR A 156 -13.32 -1.91 8.23
N HIS A 157 -12.51 -0.87 8.00
CA HIS A 157 -12.95 0.52 7.93
C HIS A 157 -12.47 1.14 6.62
N THR A 158 -13.32 1.92 5.96
CA THR A 158 -12.91 2.71 4.78
C THR A 158 -12.79 4.18 5.17
N GLY A 159 -11.78 4.87 4.63
CA GLY A 159 -11.67 6.31 4.87
C GLY A 159 -10.32 6.91 4.47
N LEU A 160 -10.04 8.08 5.07
CA LEU A 160 -8.79 8.79 4.86
C LEU A 160 -7.69 8.25 5.78
N THR A 161 -6.50 8.10 5.22
CA THR A 161 -5.28 7.70 5.91
C THR A 161 -4.33 8.89 5.96
N MET A 162 -3.59 9.10 7.04
CA MET A 162 -2.51 10.10 7.03
C MET A 162 -1.16 9.40 6.92
N SER A 163 -0.31 9.85 5.99
CA SER A 163 1.08 9.37 5.84
C SER A 163 2.05 10.40 6.39
N ALA A 164 2.95 10.01 7.30
CA ALA A 164 3.99 10.87 7.86
C ALA A 164 5.41 10.39 7.53
N ASP A 165 6.33 11.34 7.34
CA ASP A 165 7.77 11.03 7.23
C ASP A 165 8.42 10.67 8.58
N SER A 166 7.86 11.16 9.69
CA SER A 166 8.40 10.94 11.03
C SER A 166 7.44 10.14 11.88
N PHE A 167 7.81 8.90 12.22
CA PHE A 167 7.05 8.06 13.15
C PHE A 167 6.85 8.73 14.52
N TYR A 168 7.80 9.56 14.95
CA TYR A 168 7.73 10.26 16.22
C TYR A 168 7.01 11.60 16.08
N ALA A 169 7.75 12.67 15.77
CA ALA A 169 7.23 14.03 15.71
C ALA A 169 6.05 14.18 14.71
N GLY A 170 6.17 13.58 13.53
CA GLY A 170 5.15 13.67 12.46
C GLY A 170 3.85 12.92 12.76
N GLN A 171 3.85 12.02 13.76
CA GLN A 171 2.65 11.32 14.23
C GLN A 171 2.21 11.76 15.64
N GLY A 172 2.70 12.92 16.08
CA GLY A 172 2.35 13.50 17.37
C GLY A 172 2.88 12.72 18.58
N ARG A 173 3.98 11.96 18.43
CA ARG A 173 4.62 11.26 19.54
C ARG A 173 5.80 12.06 20.08
N PRO A 174 6.09 11.99 21.39
CA PRO A 174 7.28 12.62 21.95
C PRO A 174 8.55 11.96 21.38
N GLY A 175 9.55 12.79 21.10
CA GLY A 175 10.89 12.37 20.70
C GLY A 175 11.79 12.04 21.90
N PHE A 176 13.10 11.97 21.62
CA PHE A 176 14.11 11.75 22.64
C PHE A 176 14.03 12.82 23.75
N GLU A 177 14.19 12.40 25.02
CA GLU A 177 14.06 13.26 26.21
C GLU A 177 12.73 14.02 26.32
N GLY A 178 11.66 13.53 25.68
CA GLY A 178 10.35 14.15 25.74
C GLY A 178 10.21 15.40 24.89
N PHE A 179 11.04 15.55 23.84
CA PHE A 179 10.86 16.63 22.87
C PHE A 179 9.48 16.55 22.20
N GLU A 180 8.74 17.64 22.24
CA GLU A 180 7.44 17.78 21.57
C GLU A 180 7.58 18.72 20.38
N ALA A 181 7.17 18.24 19.21
CA ALA A 181 7.19 19.06 18.00
C ALA A 181 6.06 20.10 18.04
N ALA A 182 6.22 21.22 17.33
CA ALA A 182 5.17 22.22 17.27
C ALA A 182 3.87 21.61 16.71
N GLY A 183 2.76 21.77 17.45
CA GLY A 183 1.43 21.26 17.07
C GLY A 183 1.25 19.75 17.27
N SER A 184 2.21 19.04 17.87
CA SER A 184 2.10 17.58 18.05
C SER A 184 0.98 17.16 19.00
N THR A 185 0.62 18.01 19.96
CA THR A 185 -0.38 17.74 20.99
C THR A 185 -1.81 17.75 20.43
N GLU A 186 -2.08 18.60 19.43
CA GLU A 186 -3.40 18.75 18.82
C GLU A 186 -3.57 17.92 17.53
N LEU A 187 -2.47 17.38 16.98
CA LEU A 187 -2.47 16.72 15.67
C LEU A 187 -3.51 15.57 15.57
N VAL A 188 -3.52 14.66 16.56
CA VAL A 188 -4.42 13.50 16.51
C VAL A 188 -5.88 13.94 16.64
N GLU A 189 -6.17 14.89 17.51
CA GLU A 189 -7.53 15.45 17.68
C GLU A 189 -8.02 16.12 16.39
N ALA A 190 -7.16 16.93 15.75
CA ALA A 190 -7.48 17.56 14.48
C ALA A 190 -7.75 16.54 13.35
N LEU A 191 -6.97 15.45 13.29
CA LEU A 191 -7.18 14.37 12.32
C LEU A 191 -8.47 13.59 12.61
N GLN A 192 -8.80 13.36 13.89
CA GLN A 192 -10.04 12.72 14.32
C GLN A 192 -11.26 13.54 13.89
N ASP A 193 -11.24 14.85 14.16
CA ASP A 193 -12.30 15.80 13.78
C ASP A 193 -12.47 15.89 12.25
N ALA A 194 -11.39 15.69 11.50
CA ALA A 194 -11.39 15.58 10.04
C ALA A 194 -11.78 14.18 9.52
N ASN A 195 -12.18 13.26 10.40
CA ASN A 195 -12.58 11.87 10.08
C ASN A 195 -11.47 11.05 9.38
N VAL A 196 -10.20 11.32 9.69
CA VAL A 196 -9.08 10.46 9.31
C VAL A 196 -9.13 9.20 10.18
N LYS A 197 -8.93 8.03 9.57
CA LYS A 197 -9.11 6.72 10.25
C LYS A 197 -7.83 6.25 10.94
N ASN A 198 -6.70 6.42 10.27
CA ASN A 198 -5.43 5.89 10.74
C ASN A 198 -4.23 6.74 10.29
N ILE A 199 -3.10 6.47 10.93
CA ILE A 199 -1.81 7.08 10.66
C ILE A 199 -0.82 5.96 10.27
N GLU A 200 -0.14 6.14 9.15
CA GLU A 200 0.95 5.31 8.62
C GLU A 200 1.98 6.21 7.91
N MET A 201 2.78 5.70 6.95
CA MET A 201 3.97 6.41 6.47
C MET A 201 4.23 6.36 4.95
N GLU A 202 3.44 5.63 4.14
CA GLU A 202 3.76 5.44 2.71
C GLU A 202 2.57 5.58 1.74
N ALA A 203 1.32 5.50 2.21
CA ALA A 203 0.16 5.48 1.30
C ALA A 203 0.06 6.76 0.43
N ALA A 204 0.31 7.94 1.00
CA ALA A 204 0.22 9.21 0.30
C ALA A 204 1.13 9.27 -0.93
N ALA A 205 2.41 8.88 -0.80
CA ALA A 205 3.34 8.88 -1.91
C ALA A 205 2.97 7.83 -2.97
N ILE A 206 2.63 6.60 -2.56
CA ILE A 206 2.26 5.53 -3.50
C ILE A 206 1.04 5.94 -4.33
N LEU A 207 -0.01 6.44 -3.67
CA LEU A 207 -1.23 6.89 -4.36
C LEU A 207 -0.92 8.06 -5.30
N THR A 208 -0.17 9.06 -4.83
CA THR A 208 0.18 10.24 -5.64
C THR A 208 0.96 9.87 -6.89
N LEU A 209 2.02 9.06 -6.77
CA LEU A 209 2.82 8.65 -7.94
C LEU A 209 1.99 7.83 -8.92
N ALA A 210 1.17 6.89 -8.42
CA ALA A 210 0.28 6.14 -9.29
C ALA A 210 -0.70 7.05 -10.05
N ASN A 211 -1.30 8.06 -9.38
CA ASN A 211 -2.17 9.03 -10.04
C ASN A 211 -1.42 9.86 -11.10
N VAL A 212 -0.17 10.27 -10.84
CA VAL A 212 0.66 11.03 -11.78
C VAL A 212 1.02 10.21 -13.02
N TYR A 213 1.20 8.90 -12.85
CA TYR A 213 1.60 7.96 -13.91
C TYR A 213 0.43 7.25 -14.60
N ASP A 214 -0.81 7.59 -14.25
CA ASP A 214 -2.02 6.93 -14.76
C ASP A 214 -2.03 5.40 -14.48
N LEU A 215 -1.55 5.02 -13.29
CA LEU A 215 -1.51 3.66 -12.77
C LEU A 215 -2.55 3.48 -11.66
N ARG A 216 -2.90 2.23 -11.35
CA ARG A 216 -3.87 1.92 -10.28
C ARG A 216 -3.15 1.69 -8.96
N ALA A 217 -3.59 2.35 -7.88
CA ALA A 217 -3.07 2.06 -6.55
C ALA A 217 -4.14 2.09 -5.46
N GLY A 218 -3.92 1.27 -4.43
CA GLY A 218 -4.68 1.28 -3.19
C GLY A 218 -3.82 0.90 -2.00
N ALA A 219 -4.36 1.03 -0.80
CA ALA A 219 -3.66 0.66 0.42
C ALA A 219 -4.60 0.02 1.43
N ILE A 220 -4.13 -1.06 2.05
CA ILE A 220 -4.78 -1.72 3.17
C ILE A 220 -3.78 -1.85 4.32
N CYS A 221 -4.21 -1.51 5.53
CA CYS A 221 -3.38 -1.58 6.73
C CYS A 221 -4.06 -2.36 7.85
N SER A 222 -3.32 -3.23 8.53
CA SER A 222 -3.77 -3.83 9.80
C SER A 222 -3.60 -2.82 10.94
N VAL A 223 -4.58 -2.69 11.82
CA VAL A 223 -4.49 -1.85 13.02
C VAL A 223 -3.62 -2.55 14.05
N TYR A 224 -2.40 -2.05 14.29
CA TYR A 224 -1.51 -2.57 15.33
C TYR A 224 -1.62 -1.78 16.62
N ALA A 225 -1.98 -0.50 16.52
CA ALA A 225 -2.12 0.39 17.65
C ALA A 225 -3.48 1.08 17.58
N ASN A 226 -4.20 1.17 18.68
CA ASN A 226 -5.28 2.14 18.83
C ASN A 226 -4.76 3.29 19.70
N ARG A 227 -4.63 4.48 19.10
CA ARG A 227 -4.08 5.67 19.74
C ARG A 227 -5.04 6.31 20.75
N VAL A 228 -6.34 5.99 20.68
CA VAL A 228 -7.38 6.43 21.61
C VAL A 228 -7.36 5.60 22.89
N THR A 229 -7.26 4.27 22.76
CA THR A 229 -7.25 3.35 23.90
C THR A 229 -5.85 3.12 24.49
N GLY A 230 -4.80 3.40 23.71
CA GLY A 230 -3.41 3.10 24.06
C GLY A 230 -3.01 1.64 23.85
N GLU A 231 -3.88 0.83 23.27
CA GLU A 231 -3.61 -0.58 22.99
C GLU A 231 -2.61 -0.76 21.84
N PHE A 232 -1.73 -1.75 21.95
CA PHE A 232 -0.73 -2.10 20.93
C PHE A 232 -0.53 -3.62 20.86
N ARG A 233 -0.84 -4.24 19.72
CA ARG A 233 -0.48 -5.63 19.40
C ARG A 233 -0.14 -5.75 17.92
N THR A 234 0.91 -6.51 17.61
CA THR A 234 1.30 -6.81 16.22
C THR A 234 0.52 -8.02 15.72
N GLU A 235 -0.76 -7.82 15.44
CA GLU A 235 -1.71 -8.87 15.02
C GLU A 235 -2.42 -8.46 13.72
N GLY A 236 -2.95 -9.44 12.98
CA GLY A 236 -3.76 -9.17 11.78
C GLY A 236 -2.97 -8.92 10.48
N GLU A 237 -1.64 -9.04 10.47
CA GLU A 237 -0.80 -8.89 9.27
C GLU A 237 -1.23 -9.83 8.13
N SER A 238 -1.49 -11.10 8.47
CA SER A 238 -1.96 -12.10 7.50
C SER A 238 -3.34 -11.75 6.93
N ARG A 239 -4.21 -11.04 7.69
CA ARG A 239 -5.53 -10.63 7.20
C ARG A 239 -5.41 -9.60 6.07
N ALA A 240 -4.54 -8.60 6.24
CA ALA A 240 -4.28 -7.60 5.20
C ALA A 240 -3.62 -8.24 3.97
N ALA A 241 -2.65 -9.14 4.18
CA ALA A 241 -1.98 -9.88 3.12
C ALA A 241 -2.96 -10.74 2.28
N GLU A 242 -3.82 -11.51 2.95
CA GLU A 242 -4.82 -12.36 2.30
C GLU A 242 -5.87 -11.52 1.56
N THR A 243 -6.36 -10.45 2.20
CA THR A 243 -7.31 -9.51 1.59
C THR A 243 -6.73 -8.87 0.34
N ALA A 244 -5.48 -8.41 0.37
CA ALA A 244 -4.81 -7.81 -0.78
C ALA A 244 -4.58 -8.83 -1.91
N SER A 245 -4.18 -10.06 -1.58
CA SER A 245 -3.98 -11.12 -2.58
C SER A 245 -5.30 -11.49 -3.27
N LEU A 246 -6.39 -11.63 -2.50
CA LEU A 246 -7.72 -11.87 -3.06
C LEU A 246 -8.23 -10.65 -3.86
N ALA A 247 -7.92 -9.43 -3.44
CA ALA A 247 -8.27 -8.22 -4.20
C ALA A 247 -7.57 -8.18 -5.57
N VAL A 248 -6.30 -8.59 -5.68
CA VAL A 248 -5.62 -8.70 -6.98
C VAL A 248 -6.32 -9.70 -7.89
N LYS A 249 -6.73 -10.87 -7.37
CA LYS A 249 -7.53 -11.83 -8.13
C LYS A 249 -8.85 -11.21 -8.62
N LEU A 250 -9.52 -10.45 -7.76
CA LEU A 250 -10.77 -9.76 -8.11
C LEU A 250 -10.56 -8.68 -9.18
N LEU A 251 -9.48 -7.91 -9.09
CA LEU A 251 -9.11 -6.90 -10.10
C LEU A 251 -8.89 -7.55 -11.47
N ARG A 252 -8.23 -8.70 -11.54
CA ARG A 252 -8.11 -9.45 -12.80
C ARG A 252 -9.46 -9.88 -13.38
N LYS A 253 -10.41 -10.29 -12.53
CA LYS A 253 -11.79 -10.56 -12.97
C LYS A 253 -12.48 -9.29 -13.50
N MET A 254 -12.29 -8.16 -12.81
CA MET A 254 -12.82 -6.86 -13.25
C MET A 254 -12.24 -6.47 -14.61
N ASP A 255 -10.94 -6.66 -14.82
CA ASP A 255 -10.25 -6.40 -16.09
C ASP A 255 -10.77 -7.29 -17.22
N ALA A 256 -11.00 -8.59 -16.95
CA ALA A 256 -11.61 -9.49 -17.93
C ALA A 256 -13.03 -9.07 -18.30
N ALA A 257 -13.85 -8.68 -17.32
CA ALA A 257 -15.22 -8.20 -17.54
C ALA A 257 -15.25 -6.89 -18.36
N LYS A 258 -14.33 -5.95 -18.08
CA LYS A 258 -14.14 -4.73 -18.87
C LYS A 258 -13.81 -5.06 -20.33
N ALA A 259 -12.85 -5.97 -20.54
CA ALA A 259 -12.42 -6.39 -21.87
C ALA A 259 -13.56 -7.05 -22.67
N GLU A 260 -14.37 -7.91 -22.03
CA GLU A 260 -15.53 -8.54 -22.67
C GLU A 260 -16.63 -7.53 -23.03
N ALA A 261 -16.90 -6.57 -22.14
CA ALA A 261 -17.89 -5.52 -22.35
C ALA A 261 -17.41 -4.41 -23.30
N GLY A 262 -16.11 -4.33 -23.59
CA GLY A 262 -15.50 -3.28 -24.42
C GLY A 262 -15.58 -1.89 -23.78
N VAL A 263 -15.35 -1.81 -22.47
CA VAL A 263 -15.39 -0.56 -21.68
C VAL A 263 -14.07 -0.34 -20.93
N ASP A 264 -13.75 0.92 -20.64
CA ASP A 264 -12.48 1.30 -20.02
C ASP A 264 -12.49 1.18 -18.48
N HIS A 265 -13.67 1.26 -17.86
CA HIS A 265 -13.84 1.26 -16.40
C HIS A 265 -14.82 0.20 -15.93
N TRP A 266 -14.48 -0.44 -14.83
CA TRP A 266 -15.35 -1.40 -14.18
C TRP A 266 -16.40 -0.62 -13.38
N HIS A 267 -17.62 -1.14 -13.36
CA HIS A 267 -18.69 -0.59 -12.56
C HIS A 267 -19.58 -1.71 -12.03
N PRO A 268 -20.38 -1.50 -10.97
CA PRO A 268 -21.20 -2.56 -10.36
C PRO A 268 -22.20 -3.27 -11.29
N GLY A 269 -22.50 -2.71 -12.46
CA GLY A 269 -23.27 -3.37 -13.50
C GLY A 269 -22.51 -4.40 -14.37
N LEU A 270 -21.19 -4.56 -14.20
CA LEU A 270 -20.39 -5.59 -14.85
C LEU A 270 -20.22 -6.76 -13.89
N ASP A 271 -20.81 -7.90 -14.25
CA ASP A 271 -20.81 -9.08 -13.41
C ASP A 271 -19.40 -9.70 -13.26
N LEU A 272 -19.15 -10.31 -12.10
CA LEU A 272 -17.89 -11.00 -11.76
C LEU A 272 -18.09 -12.50 -11.49
N ASP A 273 -19.32 -13.01 -11.69
CA ASP A 273 -19.70 -14.43 -11.57
C ASP A 273 -18.75 -15.34 -12.38
#